data_AF-A0A7S0F4A3-F1
#
_entry.id   AF-A0A7S0F4A3-F1
#
_cell.length_a   1.000
_cell.length_b   1.000
_cell.length_c   1.000
_cell.angle_alpha   90.00
_cell.angle_beta   90.00
_cell.angle_gamma   90.00
#
_symmetry.space_group_name_H-M   'P 1'
#
loop_
_entity.id
_entity.type
_entity.pdbx_description
1 polymer ?
#
loop_
_entity_poly.entity_id
_entity_poly.type
_entity_poly.pdbx_seq_one_letter_code
_entity_poly.pdbx_strand_id
1 'polypeptide(L)'
;AAARGFHVGDRVMALVPGGGYAEYVSVHTATVMHKPRALSWAQAATVPEAWLTAALNLQLGHAAAGETVLIHAAASGVGVAAIQLARAAGLRVLVTVGSAEKLALATKL
;
A
#
# COMPACT_ATOMS: atom_id res chain seq x y z
N ALA A 1 8.17 24.67 14.45
CA ALA A 1 9.36 24.06 13.82
C ALA A 1 8.88 23.15 12.69
N ALA A 2 9.45 23.24 11.49
CA ALA A 2 9.14 22.31 10.41
C ALA A 2 9.39 20.88 10.91
N ALA A 3 8.42 20.00 10.74
CA ALA A 3 8.69 18.58 10.93
C ALA A 3 9.81 18.20 9.97
N ARG A 4 10.89 17.62 10.48
CA ARG A 4 12.14 17.41 9.74
C ARG A 4 11.83 16.82 8.34
N GLY A 5 12.10 17.58 7.28
CA GLY A 5 11.96 17.14 5.88
C GLY A 5 10.74 17.63 5.11
N PHE A 6 9.78 18.32 5.71
CA PHE A 6 8.58 18.82 5.01
C PHE A 6 8.46 20.35 5.05
N HIS A 7 8.01 20.93 3.93
CA HIS A 7 7.78 22.36 3.74
C HIS A 7 6.35 22.64 3.26
N VAL A 8 5.86 23.84 3.55
CA VAL A 8 4.57 24.32 3.01
C VAL A 8 4.64 24.30 1.48
N GLY A 9 3.62 23.74 0.84
CA GLY A 9 3.55 23.56 -0.61
C GLY A 9 4.03 22.19 -1.11
N ASP A 10 4.62 21.37 -0.25
CA ASP A 10 4.99 20.00 -0.62
C ASP A 10 3.75 19.16 -0.97
N ARG A 11 3.86 18.42 -2.08
CA ARG A 11 2.84 17.44 -2.46
C ARG A 11 3.06 16.16 -1.66
N VAL A 12 2.11 15.84 -0.81
CA VAL A 12 2.23 14.71 0.13
C VAL A 12 1.02 13.79 0.06
N MET A 13 1.21 12.57 0.54
CA MET A 13 0.17 11.59 0.83
C MET A 13 0.41 11.07 2.26
N ALA A 14 -0.64 10.68 2.96
CA ALA A 14 -0.53 10.24 4.35
C ALA A 14 -1.55 9.18 4.70
N LEU A 15 -1.20 8.33 5.67
CA LEU A 15 -2.16 7.51 6.40
C LEU A 15 -2.77 8.36 7.52
N VAL A 16 -4.10 8.38 7.61
CA VAL A 16 -4.82 9.20 8.58
C VAL A 16 -5.66 8.32 9.51
N PRO A 17 -5.68 8.58 10.82
CA PRO A 17 -6.49 7.80 11.77
C PRO A 17 -8.00 8.11 11.69
N GLY A 18 -8.39 9.01 10.78
CA GLY A 18 -9.74 9.53 10.61
C GLY A 18 -9.68 10.92 9.95
N GLY A 19 -10.83 11.44 9.50
CA GLY A 19 -10.93 12.80 8.96
C GLY A 19 -10.44 12.99 7.51
N GLY A 20 -10.13 11.91 6.79
CA GLY A 20 -9.67 11.98 5.39
C GLY A 20 -10.73 12.40 4.37
N TYR A 21 -12.02 12.29 4.73
CA TYR A 21 -13.13 12.79 3.91
C TYR A 21 -13.44 14.24 4.30
N ALA A 22 -12.47 15.11 4.03
CA ALA A 22 -12.53 16.54 4.34
C ALA A 22 -11.63 17.32 3.37
N GLU A 23 -11.83 18.63 3.28
CA GLU A 23 -10.95 19.52 2.50
C GLU A 23 -9.56 19.68 3.16
N TYR A 24 -9.50 19.54 4.49
CA TYR A 24 -8.28 19.64 5.28
C TYR A 24 -8.26 18.60 6.40
N VAL A 25 -7.08 18.07 6.70
CA VAL A 25 -6.86 17.10 7.79
C VAL A 25 -5.51 17.36 8.48
N SER A 26 -5.50 17.31 9.81
CA SER A 26 -4.27 17.33 10.59
C SER A 26 -3.72 15.91 10.76
N VAL A 27 -2.42 15.73 10.55
CA VAL A 27 -1.77 14.43 10.56
C VAL A 27 -0.46 14.48 11.32
N HIS A 28 -0.07 13.36 11.93
CA HIS A 28 1.24 13.23 12.52
C HIS A 28 2.29 13.10 11.42
N THR A 29 3.41 13.79 11.55
CA THR A 29 4.40 13.91 10.47
C THR A 29 5.08 12.59 10.12
N ALA A 30 5.12 11.65 11.05
CA ALA A 30 5.59 10.28 10.81
C ALA A 30 4.72 9.46 9.84
N THR A 31 3.48 9.88 9.56
CA THR A 31 2.60 9.19 8.59
C THR A 31 2.60 9.85 7.22
N VAL A 32 3.33 10.96 7.07
CA VAL A 32 3.40 11.76 5.83
C VAL A 32 4.53 11.24 4.95
N MET A 33 4.25 11.14 3.66
CA MET A 33 5.20 10.75 2.64
C MET A 33 5.10 11.71 1.46
N HIS A 34 6.22 12.04 0.80
CA HIS A 34 6.14 12.79 -0.45
C HIS A 34 5.40 11.98 -1.49
N LYS A 35 4.43 12.63 -2.15
CA LYS A 35 3.71 12.02 -3.25
C LYS A 35 4.67 11.85 -4.44
N PRO A 36 4.82 10.64 -4.99
CA PRO A 36 5.59 10.45 -6.21
C PRO A 36 5.08 11.32 -7.36
N ARG A 37 6.00 11.92 -8.13
CA ARG A 37 5.66 12.78 -9.27
C ARG A 37 4.89 12.04 -10.36
N ALA A 38 5.19 10.76 -10.54
CA ALA A 38 4.59 9.90 -11.57
C ALA A 38 3.12 9.54 -11.31
N LEU A 39 2.65 9.62 -10.06
CA LEU A 39 1.26 9.26 -9.73
C LEU A 39 0.34 10.46 -9.91
N SER A 40 -0.91 10.25 -10.31
CA SER A 40 -1.97 11.24 -10.12
C SER A 40 -2.34 11.37 -8.64
N TRP A 41 -3.15 12.37 -8.28
CA TRP A 41 -3.67 12.47 -6.90
C TRP A 41 -4.55 11.28 -6.53
N ALA A 42 -5.43 10.85 -7.44
CA ALA A 42 -6.29 9.69 -7.23
C ALA A 42 -5.47 8.41 -7.01
N GLN A 43 -4.40 8.21 -7.79
CA GLN A 43 -3.49 7.07 -7.61
C GLN A 43 -2.71 7.17 -6.29
N ALA A 44 -2.21 8.34 -5.93
CA ALA A 44 -1.48 8.52 -4.68
C ALA A 44 -2.35 8.26 -3.45
N ALA A 45 -3.64 8.61 -3.50
CA ALA A 45 -4.59 8.39 -2.40
C ALA A 45 -4.84 6.90 -2.10
N THR A 46 -4.60 5.99 -3.05
CA THR A 46 -4.79 4.54 -2.82
C THR A 46 -3.59 3.86 -2.16
N VAL A 47 -2.46 4.56 -2.05
CA VAL A 47 -1.20 3.96 -1.59
C VAL A 47 -1.14 3.77 -0.07
N PRO A 48 -1.35 4.80 0.78
CA PRO A 48 -0.97 4.73 2.20
C PRO A 48 -1.62 3.56 2.95
N GLU A 49 -2.95 3.44 2.88
CA GLU A 49 -3.70 2.39 3.60
C GLU A 49 -3.29 0.98 3.15
N ALA A 50 -3.39 0.72 1.84
CA ALA A 50 -3.23 -0.62 1.30
C ALA A 50 -1.77 -1.12 1.38
N TRP A 51 -0.82 -0.26 1.03
CA TRP A 51 0.57 -0.67 0.90
C TRP A 51 1.27 -0.74 2.25
N LEU A 52 1.00 0.20 3.17
CA LEU A 52 1.58 0.11 4.52
C LEU A 52 1.03 -1.10 5.26
N THR A 53 -0.26 -1.40 5.12
CA THR A 53 -0.86 -2.61 5.71
C THR A 53 -0.20 -3.88 5.17
N ALA A 54 -0.04 -3.99 3.84
CA ALA A 54 0.60 -5.15 3.22
C ALA A 54 2.06 -5.31 3.67
N ALA A 55 2.85 -4.23 3.61
CA ALA A 55 4.25 -4.23 4.01
C ALA A 55 4.44 -4.62 5.48
N LEU A 56 3.65 -4.00 6.38
CA LEU A 56 3.71 -4.29 7.81
C LEU A 56 3.40 -5.76 8.09
N ASN A 57 2.36 -6.33 7.48
CA ASN A 57 1.99 -7.73 7.74
C ASN A 57 3.01 -8.72 7.16
N LEU A 58 3.61 -8.44 6.00
CA LEU A 58 4.72 -9.27 5.50
C LEU A 58 5.92 -9.23 6.44
N GLN A 59 6.26 -8.05 6.98
CA GLN A 59 7.34 -7.89 7.95
C GLN A 59 7.04 -8.62 9.27
N LEU A 60 5.84 -8.47 9.82
CA LEU A 60 5.41 -9.15 11.04
C LEU A 60 5.32 -10.67 10.86
N GLY A 61 5.01 -11.13 9.66
CA GLY A 61 5.06 -12.54 9.28
C GLY A 61 6.47 -13.07 9.03
N HIS A 62 7.51 -12.24 9.18
CA HIS A 62 8.90 -12.59 8.90
C HIS A 62 9.13 -13.17 7.50
N ALA A 63 8.33 -12.73 6.52
CA ALA A 63 8.36 -13.24 5.16
C ALA A 63 9.75 -13.11 4.53
N ALA A 64 10.32 -14.24 4.10
CA ALA A 64 11.64 -14.31 3.49
C ALA A 64 11.59 -14.87 2.06
N ALA A 65 12.59 -14.51 1.25
CA ALA A 65 12.73 -15.01 -0.11
C ALA A 65 12.79 -16.54 -0.14
N GLY A 66 12.14 -17.16 -1.13
CA GLY A 66 12.03 -18.62 -1.25
C GLY A 66 10.88 -19.23 -0.47
N GLU A 67 10.25 -18.50 0.46
CA GLU A 67 9.05 -18.98 1.18
C GLU A 67 7.78 -18.84 0.33
N THR A 68 6.69 -19.45 0.79
CA THR A 68 5.38 -19.36 0.14
C THR A 68 4.42 -18.53 1.00
N VAL A 69 3.70 -17.59 0.39
CA VAL A 69 2.65 -16.80 1.04
C VAL A 69 1.29 -17.04 0.38
N LEU A 70 0.23 -17.14 1.20
CA LEU A 70 -1.16 -17.18 0.75
C LEU A 70 -1.83 -15.82 0.99
N ILE A 71 -2.31 -15.19 -0.08
CA ILE A 71 -3.00 -13.90 -0.04
C ILE A 71 -4.48 -14.11 -0.31
N HIS A 72 -5.31 -13.88 0.70
CA HIS A 72 -6.75 -13.90 0.55
C HIS A 72 -7.30 -12.62 -0.07
N ALA A 73 -8.44 -12.74 -0.77
CA ALA A 73 -9.10 -11.62 -1.44
C ALA A 73 -8.12 -10.80 -2.29
N ALA A 74 -7.31 -11.48 -3.10
CA ALA A 74 -6.09 -10.92 -3.66
C ALA A 74 -6.31 -9.78 -4.68
N ALA A 75 -7.54 -9.64 -5.19
CA ALA A 75 -7.96 -8.51 -6.04
C ALA A 75 -8.49 -7.29 -5.25
N SER A 76 -8.40 -7.29 -3.91
CA SER A 76 -8.66 -6.12 -3.06
C SER A 76 -7.49 -5.14 -3.09
N GLY A 77 -7.66 -3.92 -2.55
CA GLY A 77 -6.57 -2.93 -2.47
C GLY A 77 -5.32 -3.47 -1.76
N VAL A 78 -5.49 -4.06 -0.57
CA VAL A 78 -4.39 -4.68 0.19
C VAL A 78 -3.84 -5.90 -0.55
N GLY A 79 -4.71 -6.75 -1.13
CA GLY A 79 -4.29 -7.94 -1.87
C GLY A 79 -3.39 -7.60 -3.07
N VAL A 80 -3.76 -6.58 -3.84
CA VAL A 80 -2.98 -6.08 -4.99
C VAL A 80 -1.61 -5.54 -4.56
N ALA A 81 -1.54 -4.84 -3.43
CA ALA A 81 -0.27 -4.37 -2.88
C ALA A 81 0.59 -5.55 -2.37
N ALA A 82 -0.03 -6.49 -1.65
CA ALA A 82 0.64 -7.65 -1.07
C ALA A 82 1.24 -8.58 -2.13
N ILE A 83 0.55 -8.85 -3.24
CA ILE A 83 1.11 -9.68 -4.34
C ILE A 83 2.40 -9.06 -4.86
N GLN A 84 2.38 -7.75 -5.16
CA GLN A 84 3.52 -7.06 -5.74
C GLN A 84 4.69 -7.00 -4.78
N LEU A 85 4.46 -6.68 -3.51
CA LEU A 85 5.49 -6.65 -2.47
C LEU A 85 6.08 -8.05 -2.24
N ALA A 86 5.23 -9.09 -2.14
CA ALA A 86 5.69 -10.46 -1.93
C ALA A 86 6.53 -10.99 -3.10
N ARG A 87 6.11 -10.73 -4.35
CA ARG A 87 6.92 -11.08 -5.53
C ARG A 87 8.24 -10.34 -5.56
N ALA A 88 8.24 -9.04 -5.27
CA ALA A 88 9.46 -8.23 -5.20
C ALA A 88 10.43 -8.73 -4.11
N ALA A 89 9.89 -9.29 -3.02
CA ALA A 89 10.65 -9.92 -1.95
C ALA A 89 11.06 -11.39 -2.24
N GLY A 90 10.76 -11.93 -3.43
CA GLY A 90 11.18 -13.27 -3.85
C GLY A 90 10.35 -14.41 -3.26
N LEU A 91 9.12 -14.15 -2.82
CA LEU A 91 8.21 -15.18 -2.34
C LEU A 91 7.44 -15.86 -3.47
N ARG A 92 7.07 -17.13 -3.26
CA ARG A 92 6.06 -17.81 -4.05
C ARG A 92 4.67 -17.39 -3.58
N VAL A 93 3.88 -16.76 -4.44
CA VAL A 93 2.56 -16.23 -4.10
C VAL A 93 1.45 -17.19 -4.51
N LEU A 94 0.58 -17.54 -3.56
CA LEU A 94 -0.71 -18.19 -3.79
C LEU A 94 -1.83 -17.20 -3.47
N VAL A 95 -2.95 -17.26 -4.20
CA VAL A 95 -4.03 -16.28 -4.07
C VAL A 95 -5.40 -16.95 -3.98
N THR A 96 -6.33 -16.33 -3.23
CA THR A 96 -7.77 -16.60 -3.37
C THR A 96 -8.51 -15.37 -3.89
N VAL A 97 -9.48 -15.61 -4.77
CA VAL A 97 -10.33 -14.58 -5.38
C VAL A 97 -11.73 -15.13 -5.62
N GLY A 98 -12.72 -14.23 -5.72
CA GLY A 98 -14.13 -14.60 -5.88
C GLY A 98 -14.63 -14.76 -7.32
N SER A 99 -13.79 -14.53 -8.34
CA SER A 99 -14.19 -14.67 -9.74
C SER A 99 -12.99 -14.89 -10.66
N ALA A 100 -13.24 -15.42 -11.87
CA ALA A 100 -12.23 -15.62 -12.90
C ALA A 100 -11.61 -14.29 -13.39
N GLU A 101 -12.39 -13.22 -13.46
CA GLU A 101 -11.90 -11.87 -13.80
C GLU A 101 -10.90 -11.36 -12.75
N LYS A 102 -11.22 -11.51 -11.46
CA LYS A 102 -10.30 -11.17 -10.36
C LYS A 102 -9.07 -12.05 -10.37
N LEU A 103 -9.19 -13.31 -10.79
CA LEU A 103 -8.04 -14.20 -10.97
C LEU A 103 -7.13 -13.69 -12.08
N ALA A 104 -7.70 -13.32 -13.23
CA ALA A 104 -6.94 -12.76 -14.35
C ALA A 104 -6.26 -11.44 -14.02
N LEU A 105 -6.81 -10.63 -13.11
CA LEU A 105 -6.13 -9.47 -12.55
C LEU A 105 -4.95 -9.90 -11.65
N ALA A 106 -5.22 -10.76 -10.65
CA ALA A 106 -4.23 -11.16 -9.66
C ALA A 106 -3.02 -11.89 -10.25
N THR A 107 -3.20 -12.66 -11.33
CA THR A 107 -2.10 -13.38 -11.99
C THR A 107 -1.21 -12.51 -12.86
N LYS A 108 -1.68 -11.32 -13.27
CA LYS A 108 -0.88 -10.33 -14.03
C LYS A 108 0.05 -9.51 -13.15
N LEU A 109 -0.19 -9.49 -11.84
CA LEU A 109 0.64 -8.85 -10.82
C LEU A 109 1.76 -9.80 -10.40
#